data_AF-A0A427AM66-F1
#
_entry.id   AF-A0A427AM66-F1
#
_cell.length_a   1.000
_cell.length_b   1.000
_cell.length_c   1.000
_cell.angle_alpha   90.00
_cell.angle_beta   90.00
_cell.angle_gamma   90.00
#
_symmetry.space_group_name_H-M   'P 1'
#
loop_
_entity.id
_entity.type
_entity.pdbx_description
1 polymer ?
#
loop_
_entity_poly.entity_id
_entity_poly.type
_entity_poly.pdbx_seq_one_letter_code
_entity_poly.pdbx_strand_id
1 'polypeptide(L)'
;MLERLRGKRILFVGDSLSGGQFFSMVCLLGRTIAHFRKGHKRSPSLTIFVAPEYNVTVEFYWAPFLVESNCDNSTNHRVKDRVIHLYPGSIETHAENWKGADVLVFNTYTRGASRDGAKYIKEMELEKAYRLVLKRMVRWLERNLDPLKTRVFFTSMSPTHFR
;
A
#
# COMPACT_ATOMS: atom_id res chain seq x y z
N MET A 1 -11.13 -16.29 14.28
CA MET A 1 -10.50 -15.33 13.33
C MET A 1 -9.00 -15.23 13.56
N LEU A 2 -8.55 -14.89 14.77
CA LEU A 2 -7.13 -14.77 15.15
C LEU A 2 -6.29 -16.02 14.84
N GLU A 3 -6.80 -17.22 15.17
CA GLU A 3 -6.10 -18.47 14.86
C GLU A 3 -5.83 -18.69 13.37
N ARG A 4 -6.69 -18.19 12.48
CA ARG A 4 -6.46 -18.26 11.02
C ARG A 4 -5.33 -17.34 10.57
N LEU A 5 -5.00 -16.33 11.37
CA LEU A 5 -3.93 -15.39 11.10
C LEU A 5 -2.62 -15.81 11.77
N ARG A 6 -2.60 -16.88 12.57
CA ARG A 6 -1.40 -17.32 13.29
C ARG A 6 -0.23 -17.57 12.33
N GLY A 7 0.92 -16.98 12.65
CA GLY A 7 2.11 -17.07 11.81
C GLY A 7 2.03 -16.28 10.50
N LYS A 8 1.04 -15.39 10.33
CA LYS A 8 0.81 -14.66 9.07
C LYS A 8 1.32 -13.23 9.14
N ARG A 9 1.79 -12.76 7.97
CA ARG A 9 2.11 -11.37 7.69
C ARG A 9 1.00 -10.73 6.87
N ILE A 10 0.32 -9.74 7.46
CA ILE A 10 -0.75 -8.97 6.83
C ILE A 10 -0.20 -7.59 6.47
N LEU A 11 -0.22 -7.23 5.20
CA LEU A 11 0.34 -5.99 4.70
C LEU A 11 -0.71 -5.16 3.95
N PHE A 12 -1.00 -3.98 4.49
CA PHE A 12 -1.75 -2.92 3.82
C PHE A 12 -0.79 -2.06 3.00
N VAL A 13 -1.12 -1.82 1.74
CA VAL A 13 -0.31 -1.01 0.81
C VAL A 13 -1.19 0.07 0.22
N GLY A 14 -0.73 1.31 0.19
CA GLY A 14 -1.46 2.37 -0.49
C GLY A 14 -1.28 3.75 0.12
N ASP A 15 -2.38 4.51 0.08
CA ASP A 15 -2.47 5.89 0.55
C ASP A 15 -3.00 5.98 2.00
N SER A 16 -3.46 7.17 2.40
CA SER A 16 -4.00 7.42 3.74
C SER A 16 -5.23 6.58 4.08
N LEU A 17 -6.03 6.15 3.10
CA LEU A 17 -7.18 5.27 3.34
C LEU A 17 -6.72 3.87 3.74
N SER A 18 -5.70 3.32 3.06
CA SER A 18 -5.03 2.08 3.50
C SER A 18 -4.48 2.23 4.91
N GLY A 19 -3.90 3.38 5.25
CA GLY A 19 -3.45 3.69 6.61
C GLY A 19 -4.59 3.65 7.64
N GLY A 20 -5.75 4.22 7.29
CA GLY A 20 -6.95 4.16 8.15
C GLY A 20 -7.46 2.74 8.36
N GLN A 21 -7.53 1.93 7.30
CA GLN A 21 -7.92 0.51 7.38
C GLN A 21 -6.94 -0.31 8.23
N PHE A 22 -5.64 -0.07 8.05
CA PHE A 22 -4.60 -0.64 8.89
C PHE A 22 -4.81 -0.31 10.37
N PHE A 23 -5.01 0.98 10.72
CA PHE A 23 -5.25 1.36 12.12
C PHE A 23 -6.54 0.77 12.68
N SER A 24 -7.59 0.65 11.87
CA SER A 24 -8.83 -0.02 12.25
C SER A 24 -8.57 -1.49 12.63
N MET A 25 -7.82 -2.23 11.80
CA MET A 25 -7.40 -3.61 12.09
C MET A 25 -6.57 -3.69 13.37
N VAL A 26 -5.61 -2.77 13.54
CA VAL A 26 -4.77 -2.69 14.74
C VAL A 26 -5.64 -2.52 16.00
N CYS A 27 -6.59 -1.58 15.99
CA CYS A 27 -7.50 -1.37 17.13
C CYS A 27 -8.38 -2.59 17.41
N LEU A 28 -8.87 -3.27 16.37
CA LEU A 28 -9.68 -4.48 16.51
C LEU A 28 -8.91 -5.60 17.22
N LEU A 29 -7.65 -5.82 16.83
CA LEU A 29 -6.79 -6.86 17.41
C LEU A 29 -6.28 -6.48 18.80
N GLY A 30 -5.92 -5.20 19.00
CA GLY A 30 -5.41 -4.68 20.28
C GLY A 30 -6.41 -4.74 21.42
N ARG A 31 -7.72 -4.83 21.14
CA ARG A 31 -8.74 -5.09 22.17
C ARG A 31 -8.70 -6.51 22.73
N THR A 32 -8.17 -7.46 21.96
CA THR A 32 -8.22 -8.89 22.26
C THR A 32 -6.86 -9.48 22.65
N ILE A 33 -5.75 -8.84 22.27
CA ILE A 33 -4.40 -9.36 22.45
C ILE A 33 -3.63 -8.43 23.40
N ALA A 34 -3.31 -8.93 24.60
CA ALA A 34 -2.71 -8.15 25.69
C ALA A 34 -1.31 -7.59 25.36
N HIS A 35 -0.57 -8.23 24.44
CA HIS A 35 0.77 -7.81 24.03
C HIS A 35 0.89 -7.31 22.58
N PHE A 36 -0.22 -6.82 22.01
CA PHE A 36 -0.19 -6.24 20.68
C PHE A 36 0.45 -4.85 20.69
N ARG A 37 1.63 -4.74 20.09
CA ARG A 37 2.46 -3.54 20.19
C ARG A 37 3.11 -3.17 18.87
N LYS A 38 3.47 -1.89 18.76
CA LYS A 38 4.23 -1.37 17.63
C LYS A 38 5.62 -2.02 17.60
N GLY A 39 6.01 -2.57 16.46
CA GLY A 39 7.32 -3.15 16.22
C GLY A 39 8.39 -2.09 15.92
N HIS A 40 9.65 -2.52 15.86
CA HIS A 40 10.75 -1.65 15.44
C HIS A 40 10.68 -1.38 13.93
N LYS A 41 10.85 -0.12 13.52
CA LYS A 41 10.79 0.27 12.10
C LYS A 41 12.12 0.01 11.41
N ARG A 42 12.09 -0.53 10.19
CA ARG A 42 13.25 -0.56 9.27
C ARG A 42 13.24 0.59 8.26
N SER A 43 12.07 1.18 7.98
CA SER A 43 11.90 2.25 6.98
C SER A 43 10.82 3.24 7.43
N PRO A 44 10.95 4.55 7.09
CA PRO A 44 9.91 5.55 7.37
C PRO A 44 8.55 5.17 6.79
N SER A 45 8.54 4.60 5.59
CA SER A 45 7.34 4.22 4.84
C SER A 45 6.66 2.93 5.34
N LEU A 46 7.29 2.19 6.26
CA LEU A 46 6.77 0.94 6.81
C LEU A 46 6.43 1.09 8.30
N THR A 47 5.18 0.79 8.66
CA THR A 47 4.72 0.71 10.04
C THR A 47 4.29 -0.71 10.35
N ILE A 48 4.76 -1.27 11.47
CA ILE A 48 4.56 -2.67 11.85
C ILE A 48 3.96 -2.72 13.26
N PHE A 49 2.96 -3.56 13.44
CA PHE A 49 2.47 -4.02 14.74
C PHE A 49 2.60 -5.53 14.83
N VAL A 50 3.00 -6.01 16.00
CA VAL A 50 3.29 -7.42 16.25
C VAL A 50 2.39 -7.92 17.36
N ALA A 51 1.77 -9.08 17.14
CA ALA A 51 1.09 -9.88 18.16
C ALA A 51 1.94 -11.12 18.46
N PRO A 52 2.81 -11.09 19.49
CA PRO A 52 3.77 -12.17 19.75
C PRO A 52 3.11 -13.52 20.02
N GLU A 53 1.99 -13.53 20.76
CA GLU A 53 1.23 -14.74 21.14
C GLU A 53 0.73 -15.56 19.93
N TYR A 54 0.51 -14.89 18.80
CA TYR A 54 0.03 -15.50 17.57
C TYR A 54 1.09 -15.50 16.47
N ASN A 55 2.28 -14.95 16.73
CA ASN A 55 3.30 -14.69 15.72
C ASN A 55 2.73 -14.00 14.46
N VAL A 56 1.93 -12.95 14.67
CA VAL A 56 1.27 -12.20 13.58
C VAL A 56 1.88 -10.81 13.45
N THR A 57 2.12 -10.39 12.22
CA THR A 57 2.43 -8.99 11.92
C THR A 57 1.31 -8.36 11.12
N VAL A 58 0.93 -7.14 11.53
CA VAL A 58 0.03 -6.26 10.78
C VAL A 58 0.85 -5.05 10.39
N GLU A 59 0.92 -4.79 9.09
CA GLU A 59 1.86 -3.85 8.52
C GLU A 59 1.15 -2.87 7.59
N PHE A 60 1.68 -1.65 7.50
CA PHE A 60 1.29 -0.64 6.55
C PHE A 60 2.50 -0.10 5.81
N TYR A 61 2.46 -0.17 4.48
CA TYR A 61 3.47 0.37 3.59
C TYR A 61 2.89 1.51 2.75
N TRP A 62 3.51 2.69 2.88
CA TRP A 62 3.14 3.89 2.13
C TRP A 62 3.58 3.78 0.67
N ALA A 63 2.61 3.68 -0.24
CA ALA A 63 2.80 3.68 -1.70
C ALA A 63 1.52 4.22 -2.36
N PRO A 64 1.26 5.53 -2.31
CA PRO A 64 -0.05 6.10 -2.61
C PRO A 64 -0.50 5.85 -4.07
N PHE A 65 0.46 5.68 -4.97
CA PHE A 65 0.24 5.36 -6.39
C PHE A 65 0.73 3.97 -6.81
N LEU A 66 1.17 3.14 -5.84
CA LEU A 66 1.76 1.80 -6.03
C LEU A 66 3.07 1.73 -6.84
N VAL A 67 3.24 2.60 -7.83
CA VAL A 67 4.49 2.87 -8.55
C VAL A 67 5.21 4.05 -7.91
N GLU A 68 6.51 4.13 -8.19
CA GLU A 68 7.35 5.24 -7.75
C GLU A 68 6.75 6.59 -8.14
N SER A 69 6.80 7.53 -7.20
CA SER A 69 6.20 8.84 -7.34
C SER A 69 6.92 9.89 -6.48
N ASN A 70 6.71 11.16 -6.81
CA ASN A 70 7.16 12.25 -5.94
C ASN A 70 6.35 12.38 -4.62
N CYS A 71 5.42 11.45 -4.36
CA CYS A 71 4.58 11.39 -3.17
C CYS A 71 4.96 10.24 -2.21
N ASP A 72 6.08 9.54 -2.44
CA ASP A 72 6.43 8.31 -1.69
C ASP A 72 7.02 8.56 -0.30
N ASN A 73 7.30 9.83 0.04
CA ASN A 73 7.70 10.19 1.39
C ASN A 73 6.47 10.24 2.30
N SER A 74 6.30 9.25 3.19
CA SER A 74 5.13 9.16 4.08
C SER A 74 4.85 10.41 4.92
N THR A 75 5.86 11.23 5.21
CA THR A 75 5.73 12.46 6.00
C THR A 75 5.54 13.69 5.12
N ASN A 76 6.32 13.79 4.04
CA ASN A 76 6.33 14.93 3.12
C ASN A 76 5.78 14.55 1.73
N HIS A 77 4.56 14.00 1.69
CA HIS A 77 3.89 13.53 0.46
C HIS A 77 2.92 14.57 -0.14
N ARG A 78 2.73 15.72 0.51
CA ARG A 78 1.79 16.76 0.07
C ARG A 78 2.49 17.70 -0.91
N VAL A 79 2.48 17.31 -2.17
CA VAL A 79 2.99 18.13 -3.28
C VAL A 79 1.83 18.65 -4.12
N LYS A 80 2.03 19.84 -4.71
CA LYS A 80 1.05 20.50 -5.58
C LYS A 80 0.81 19.67 -6.85
N ASP A 81 1.90 19.27 -7.49
CA ASP A 81 1.89 18.51 -8.74
C ASP A 81 2.33 17.08 -8.46
N ARG A 82 1.42 16.12 -8.66
CA ARG A 82 1.67 14.72 -8.35
C ARG A 82 2.13 14.01 -9.62
N VAL A 83 3.30 13.40 -9.54
CA VAL A 83 3.96 12.76 -10.68
C VAL A 83 4.19 11.29 -10.36
N ILE A 84 3.69 10.42 -11.23
CA ILE A 84 3.93 8.97 -11.19
C ILE A 84 4.98 8.59 -12.23
N HIS A 85 5.84 7.64 -11.89
CA HIS A 85 6.90 7.17 -12.77
C HIS A 85 6.44 5.92 -13.51
N LEU A 86 6.47 5.97 -14.85
CA LEU A 86 5.99 4.89 -15.72
C LEU A 86 7.10 4.24 -16.56
N TYR A 87 8.36 4.25 -16.13
CA TYR A 87 9.39 3.41 -16.75
C TYR A 87 9.24 1.94 -16.31
N PRO A 88 9.70 0.94 -17.08
CA PRO A 88 9.73 -0.46 -16.64
C PRO A 88 10.62 -0.60 -15.40
N GLY A 89 10.13 -1.15 -14.29
CA GLY A 89 10.89 -1.16 -13.03
C GLY A 89 10.36 -0.23 -11.94
N SER A 90 9.41 0.67 -12.24
CA SER A 90 8.94 1.66 -11.26
C SER A 90 8.08 1.10 -10.13
N ILE A 91 7.54 -0.12 -10.27
CA ILE A 91 6.78 -0.76 -9.18
C ILE A 91 7.69 -1.53 -8.23
N GLU A 92 8.82 -2.00 -8.75
CA GLU A 92 9.77 -2.88 -8.08
C GLU A 92 10.40 -2.21 -6.85
N THR A 93 10.64 -0.90 -6.90
CA THR A 93 11.12 -0.09 -5.75
C THR A 93 10.24 -0.29 -4.51
N HIS A 94 8.91 -0.35 -4.69
CA HIS A 94 7.97 -0.61 -3.60
C HIS A 94 7.78 -2.09 -3.35
N ALA A 95 7.65 -2.86 -4.44
CA ALA A 95 7.16 -4.22 -4.40
C ALA A 95 8.11 -5.21 -3.75
N GLU A 96 9.40 -4.86 -3.61
CA GLU A 96 10.32 -5.60 -2.77
C GLU A 96 9.81 -5.75 -1.32
N ASN A 97 9.10 -4.75 -0.81
CA ASN A 97 8.53 -4.77 0.54
C ASN A 97 7.26 -5.63 0.65
N TRP A 98 6.66 -6.01 -0.48
CA TRP A 98 5.41 -6.78 -0.52
C TRP A 98 5.67 -8.29 -0.51
N LYS A 99 6.87 -8.71 -0.93
CA LYS A 99 7.28 -10.12 -0.95
C LYS A 99 7.19 -10.74 0.44
N GLY A 100 6.72 -11.99 0.49
CA GLY A 100 6.56 -12.74 1.73
C GLY A 100 5.36 -12.32 2.59
N ALA A 101 4.51 -11.42 2.13
CA ALA A 101 3.21 -11.19 2.77
C ALA A 101 2.26 -12.36 2.47
N ASP A 102 1.57 -12.87 3.48
CA ASP A 102 0.53 -13.88 3.32
C ASP A 102 -0.82 -13.26 2.92
N VAL A 103 -1.06 -12.02 3.35
CA VAL A 103 -2.24 -11.23 3.00
C VAL A 103 -1.80 -9.85 2.55
N LEU A 104 -2.15 -9.48 1.32
CA LEU A 104 -1.93 -8.15 0.76
C LEU A 104 -3.27 -7.44 0.61
N VAL A 105 -3.36 -6.21 1.10
CA VAL A 105 -4.53 -5.34 0.92
C VAL A 105 -4.06 -4.05 0.26
N PHE A 106 -4.33 -3.92 -1.03
CA PHE A 106 -3.99 -2.74 -1.82
C PHE A 106 -5.11 -1.72 -1.82
N ASN A 107 -4.76 -0.44 -1.78
CA ASN A 107 -5.62 0.66 -2.20
C ASN A 107 -4.78 1.64 -3.02
N THR A 108 -5.38 2.19 -4.06
CA THR A 108 -4.91 3.45 -4.63
C THR A 108 -6.11 4.17 -5.22
N TYR A 109 -6.44 5.33 -4.67
CA TYR A 109 -7.40 6.24 -5.27
C TYR A 109 -7.12 7.69 -4.86
N THR A 110 -5.85 8.09 -4.89
CA THR A 110 -5.54 9.52 -4.77
C THR A 110 -5.60 10.17 -6.15
N ARG A 111 -6.38 11.25 -6.29
CA ARG A 111 -6.41 12.06 -7.52
C ARG A 111 -5.04 12.71 -7.70
N GLY A 112 -4.33 12.33 -8.76
CA GLY A 112 -3.18 13.08 -9.26
C GLY A 112 -3.66 14.29 -10.05
N ALA A 113 -3.16 15.48 -9.72
CA ALA A 113 -3.23 16.64 -10.61
C ALA A 113 -1.93 16.68 -11.41
N SER A 114 -2.05 16.90 -12.73
CA SER A 114 -0.93 17.13 -13.63
C SER A 114 -1.13 18.49 -14.28
N ARG A 115 -0.15 19.40 -14.14
CA ARG A 115 0.05 20.46 -15.12
C ARG A 115 1.49 20.96 -15.19
N ASP A 116 1.91 21.12 -16.45
CA ASP A 116 2.97 21.92 -17.08
C ASP A 116 4.30 22.22 -16.35
N GLY A 117 5.43 21.93 -17.03
CA GLY A 117 6.69 22.63 -16.73
C GLY A 117 8.00 21.84 -16.76
N ALA A 118 8.02 20.54 -17.01
CA ALA A 118 9.28 19.80 -17.19
C ALA A 118 9.31 19.11 -18.56
N LYS A 119 10.43 19.25 -19.29
CA LYS A 119 10.66 18.70 -20.64
C LYS A 119 10.34 17.19 -20.81
N TYR A 120 10.15 16.45 -19.71
CA TYR A 120 9.91 15.01 -19.68
C TYR A 120 8.61 14.57 -18.96
N ILE A 121 7.78 15.49 -18.47
CA ILE A 121 6.49 15.14 -17.85
C ILE A 121 5.38 15.28 -18.89
N LYS A 122 4.71 14.16 -19.19
CA LYS A 122 3.56 14.13 -20.10
C LYS A 122 2.27 14.02 -19.31
N GLU A 123 1.37 14.98 -19.49
CA GLU A 123 0.02 14.89 -18.95
C GLU A 123 -0.71 13.66 -19.49
N MET A 124 -1.48 13.01 -18.62
CA MET A 124 -2.23 11.81 -18.96
C MET A 124 -3.59 11.84 -18.29
N GLU A 125 -4.62 11.37 -19.01
CA GLU A 125 -5.93 11.16 -18.43
C GLU A 125 -5.85 10.23 -17.21
N LEU A 126 -6.55 10.62 -16.14
CA LEU A 126 -6.51 9.91 -14.86
C LEU A 126 -6.87 8.43 -15.01
N GLU A 127 -7.90 8.10 -15.79
CA GLU A 127 -8.32 6.71 -16.02
C GLU A 127 -7.21 5.90 -16.72
N LYS A 128 -6.54 6.51 -17.71
CA LYS A 128 -5.46 5.86 -18.45
C LYS A 128 -4.25 5.61 -17.54
N ALA A 129 -3.88 6.60 -16.73
CA ALA A 129 -2.83 6.46 -15.74
C ALA A 129 -3.16 5.37 -14.72
N TYR A 130 -4.39 5.39 -14.19
CA TYR A 130 -4.90 4.39 -13.24
C TYR A 130 -4.86 2.98 -13.82
N ARG A 131 -5.37 2.79 -15.03
CA ARG A 131 -5.34 1.51 -15.76
C ARG A 131 -3.91 1.00 -15.96
N LEU A 132 -2.96 1.88 -16.29
CA LEU A 132 -1.56 1.49 -16.47
C LEU A 132 -0.91 1.03 -15.16
N VAL A 133 -1.15 1.76 -14.07
CA VAL A 133 -0.66 1.40 -12.73
C VAL A 133 -1.24 0.05 -12.29
N LEU A 134 -2.55 -0.15 -12.40
CA LEU A 134 -3.17 -1.44 -12.05
C LEU A 134 -2.65 -2.59 -12.91
N LYS A 135 -2.47 -2.38 -14.22
CA LYS A 135 -1.85 -3.39 -15.10
C LYS A 135 -0.42 -3.73 -14.70
N ARG A 136 0.34 -2.81 -14.12
CA ARG A 136 1.69 -3.09 -13.60
C ARG A 136 1.62 -3.86 -12.29
N MET A 137 0.74 -3.45 -11.38
CA MET A 137 0.47 -4.15 -10.13
C MET A 137 0.08 -5.61 -10.40
N VAL A 138 -0.95 -5.86 -11.21
CA VAL A 138 -1.41 -7.22 -11.52
C VAL A 138 -0.29 -8.06 -12.14
N ARG A 139 0.43 -7.53 -13.14
CA ARG A 139 1.57 -8.25 -13.75
C ARG A 139 2.69 -8.56 -12.75
N TRP A 140 2.94 -7.66 -11.80
CA TRP A 140 3.91 -7.92 -10.74
C TRP A 140 3.41 -9.04 -9.82
N LEU A 141 2.13 -9.01 -9.40
CA LEU A 141 1.53 -10.05 -8.56
C LEU A 141 1.60 -11.43 -9.24
N GLU A 142 1.20 -11.53 -10.50
CA GLU A 142 1.23 -12.77 -11.30
C GLU A 142 2.63 -13.37 -11.41
N ARG A 143 3.68 -12.54 -11.42
CA ARG A 143 5.07 -12.97 -11.56
C ARG A 143 5.74 -13.32 -10.24
N ASN A 144 5.30 -12.73 -9.13
CA ASN A 144 6.04 -12.76 -7.86
C ASN A 144 5.31 -13.48 -6.73
N LEU A 145 4.01 -13.75 -6.87
CA LEU A 145 3.21 -14.36 -5.81
C LEU A 145 2.70 -15.74 -6.18
N ASP A 146 2.71 -16.62 -5.18
CA ASP A 146 2.07 -17.92 -5.24
C ASP A 146 0.61 -17.78 -4.72
N PRO A 147 -0.42 -17.96 -5.56
CA PRO A 147 -1.82 -17.79 -5.16
C PRO A 147 -2.29 -18.80 -4.11
N LEU A 148 -1.56 -19.91 -3.92
CA LEU A 148 -1.86 -20.88 -2.86
C LEU A 148 -1.37 -20.41 -1.48
N LYS A 149 -0.38 -19.51 -1.46
CA LYS A 149 0.24 -19.01 -0.21
C LYS A 149 -0.23 -17.61 0.15
N THR A 150 -0.41 -16.75 -0.84
CA THR A 150 -0.73 -15.34 -0.63
C THR A 150 -2.14 -15.01 -1.11
N ARG A 151 -2.94 -14.40 -0.22
CA ARG A 151 -4.25 -13.83 -0.58
C ARG A 151 -4.10 -12.34 -0.86
N VAL A 152 -4.67 -11.89 -1.97
CA VAL A 152 -4.63 -10.49 -2.39
C VAL A 152 -6.04 -9.91 -2.39
N PHE A 153 -6.17 -8.73 -1.79
CA PHE A 153 -7.36 -7.91 -1.78
C PHE A 153 -7.04 -6.54 -2.38
N PHE A 154 -8.02 -5.93 -3.04
CA PHE A 154 -7.95 -4.55 -3.49
C PHE A 154 -9.18 -3.83 -2.95
N THR A 155 -8.99 -2.82 -2.11
CA THR A 155 -10.10 -1.99 -1.62
C THR A 155 -10.46 -0.95 -2.67
N SER A 156 -11.75 -0.93 -3.01
CA SER A 156 -12.29 0.01 -3.98
C SER A 156 -12.21 1.45 -3.48
N MET A 157 -12.60 2.37 -4.35
CA MET A 157 -12.72 3.79 -4.03
C MET A 157 -13.55 4.03 -2.75
N SER A 158 -13.02 4.86 -1.86
CA SER A 158 -13.80 5.46 -0.78
C SER A 158 -14.49 6.72 -1.29
N PRO A 159 -15.80 6.91 -1.07
CA PRO A 159 -16.52 8.09 -1.53
C PRO A 159 -16.03 9.35 -0.81
N THR A 160 -16.06 10.47 -1.52
CA THR A 160 -15.93 11.80 -0.93
C THR A 160 -17.33 12.37 -0.68
N HIS A 161 -17.55 12.95 0.50
CA HIS A 161 -18.84 13.54 0.88
C HIS A 161 -18.85 15.07 0.82
N PHE A 162 -17.90 15.66 0.07
CA PHE A 162 -17.93 17.10 -0.22
C PHE A 162 -19.11 17.40 -1.14
N ARG A 163 -19.87 18.45 -0.79
CA ARG A 163 -20.91 19.02 -1.64
C ARG A 163 -20.31 20.05 -2.58
#